data_AF-A0A7Y7Z3C6-F1
#
_entry.id   AF-A0A7Y7Z3C6-F1
#
_cell.length_a   1.000
_cell.length_b   1.000
_cell.length_c   1.000
_cell.angle_alpha   90.00
_cell.angle_beta   90.00
_cell.angle_gamma   90.00
#
_symmetry.space_group_name_H-M   'P 1'
#
loop_
_entity.id
_entity.type
_entity.pdbx_description
1 polymer ?
#
loop_
_entity_poly.entity_id
_entity_poly.type
_entity_poly.pdbx_seq_one_letter_code
_entity_poly.pdbx_strand_id
1 'polypeptide(L)'
;SVIKVGPQLHADVEGLALYQSHERDYLVVSSQGNDSYLVLDAEPPFATHGAFRVGLNAAAGIDGASETDGLEVTAINLGGPWSKGLLVVQDGRKRMPEQTQNFKFVPWAEVTRALKLP
;
A
#
# COMPACT_ATOMS: atom_id res chain seq x y z
N SER A 1 6.14 -4.39 20.74
CA SER A 1 5.68 -4.87 19.41
C SER A 1 5.17 -3.69 18.61
N VAL A 2 5.26 -3.74 17.28
CA VAL A 2 4.77 -2.67 16.39
C VAL A 2 3.23 -2.69 16.35
N ILE A 3 2.65 -3.81 15.91
CA ILE A 3 1.20 -4.06 15.93
C ILE A 3 0.94 -5.57 16.03
N LYS A 4 -0.24 -5.98 16.49
CA LYS A 4 -0.69 -7.39 16.52
C LYS A 4 -1.80 -7.61 15.50
N VAL A 5 -1.91 -8.83 14.98
CA VAL A 5 -3.09 -9.26 14.21
C VAL A 5 -4.35 -9.04 15.05
N GLY A 6 -5.39 -8.51 14.42
CA GLY A 6 -6.62 -8.06 15.07
C GLY A 6 -7.47 -7.21 14.12
N PRO A 7 -8.31 -6.30 14.65
CA PRO A 7 -9.27 -5.54 13.85
C PRO A 7 -8.67 -4.65 12.76
N GLN A 8 -7.40 -4.26 12.87
CA GLN A 8 -6.71 -3.39 11.92
C GLN A 8 -5.72 -4.13 11.01
N LEU A 9 -5.31 -5.35 11.40
CA LEU A 9 -4.31 -6.15 10.67
C LEU A 9 -4.78 -7.60 10.67
N HIS A 10 -5.16 -8.10 9.52
CA HIS A 10 -5.69 -9.45 9.32
C HIS A 10 -4.59 -10.35 8.76
N ALA A 11 -4.44 -11.52 9.37
CA ALA A 11 -3.52 -12.55 8.88
C ALA A 11 -3.98 -13.09 7.51
N ASP A 12 -3.07 -13.38 6.58
CA ASP A 12 -1.60 -13.32 6.79
C ASP A 12 -1.02 -11.91 6.68
N VAL A 13 0.06 -11.67 7.44
CA VAL A 13 0.85 -10.44 7.41
C VAL A 13 2.03 -10.70 6.49
N GLU A 14 2.02 -10.07 5.32
CA GLU A 14 2.97 -10.37 4.25
C GLU A 14 3.97 -9.21 4.09
N GLY A 15 4.08 -8.65 2.89
CA GLY A 15 5.05 -7.62 2.54
C GLY A 15 5.05 -6.42 3.47
N LEU A 16 6.26 -5.98 3.81
CA LEU A 16 6.56 -4.83 4.65
C LEU A 16 7.50 -3.91 3.88
N ALA A 17 7.20 -2.62 3.82
CA ALA A 17 8.11 -1.63 3.24
C ALA A 17 8.09 -0.31 4.00
N LEU A 18 9.20 0.42 3.91
CA LEU A 18 9.38 1.71 4.57
C LEU A 18 9.31 2.84 3.54
N TYR A 19 8.30 3.70 3.64
CA TYR A 19 8.31 4.98 2.96
C TYR A 19 9.16 5.94 3.78
N GLN A 20 10.34 6.29 3.28
CA GLN A 20 11.29 7.14 4.00
C GLN A 20 11.43 8.49 3.32
N SER A 21 11.02 9.56 4.01
CA SER A 21 11.01 10.91 3.45
C SER A 21 11.62 11.93 4.40
N HIS A 22 11.81 13.16 3.92
CA HIS A 22 12.30 14.25 4.79
C HIS A 22 11.25 14.74 5.80
N GLU A 23 9.97 14.46 5.57
CA GLU A 23 8.86 14.95 6.39
C GLU A 23 8.48 13.93 7.46
N ARG A 24 8.25 12.68 7.05
CA ARG A 24 7.83 11.58 7.94
C ARG A 24 8.07 10.22 7.28
N ASP A 25 8.44 9.25 8.11
CA ASP A 25 8.64 7.87 7.69
C ASP A 25 7.43 7.00 8.07
N TYR A 26 6.99 6.15 7.14
CA TYR A 26 5.86 5.25 7.35
C TYR A 26 6.24 3.80 7.08
N LEU A 27 5.70 2.90 7.90
CA LEU A 27 5.68 1.47 7.63
C LEU A 27 4.37 1.12 6.91
N VAL A 28 4.48 0.51 5.73
CA VAL A 28 3.36 -0.03 4.97
C VAL A 28 3.36 -1.55 5.10
N VAL A 29 2.21 -2.12 5.43
CA VAL A 29 2.05 -3.55 5.73
C VAL A 29 0.95 -4.15 4.85
N SER A 30 1.26 -5.21 4.11
CA SER A 30 0.25 -6.01 3.43
C SER A 30 -0.54 -6.83 4.45
N SER A 31 -1.83 -6.53 4.57
CA SER A 31 -2.80 -7.32 5.32
C SER A 31 -3.54 -8.22 4.34
N GLN A 32 -2.93 -9.35 4.00
CA GLN A 32 -3.39 -10.20 2.91
C GLN A 32 -4.79 -10.75 3.18
N GLY A 33 -5.09 -11.11 4.43
CA GLY A 33 -6.38 -11.72 4.81
C GLY A 33 -7.63 -10.87 4.55
N ASN A 34 -7.49 -9.59 4.21
CA ASN A 34 -8.61 -8.72 3.85
C ASN A 34 -8.30 -7.78 2.68
N ASP A 35 -7.28 -8.08 1.88
CA ASP A 35 -6.84 -7.31 0.70
C ASP A 35 -6.62 -5.82 1.01
N SER A 36 -5.99 -5.50 2.13
CA SER A 36 -5.72 -4.11 2.52
C SER A 36 -4.27 -3.84 2.90
N TYR A 37 -3.92 -2.56 2.92
CA TYR A 37 -2.57 -2.09 3.23
C TYR A 37 -2.65 -1.15 4.42
N LEU A 38 -2.10 -1.58 5.55
CA LEU A 38 -2.07 -0.79 6.79
C LEU A 38 -0.85 0.15 6.76
N VAL A 39 -1.06 1.40 7.20
CA VAL A 39 0.01 2.40 7.33
C VAL A 39 0.19 2.77 8.79
N LEU A 40 1.43 2.72 9.27
CA LEU A 40 1.85 3.18 10.60
C LEU A 40 3.00 4.17 10.48
N ASP A 41 3.25 4.97 11.51
CA ASP A 41 4.57 5.60 11.68
C ASP A 41 5.66 4.51 11.71
N ALA A 42 6.80 4.75 11.04
CA ALA A 42 7.93 3.81 11.00
C ALA A 42 8.73 3.75 12.31
N GLU A 43 8.51 4.72 13.20
CA GLU A 43 9.20 4.85 14.49
C GLU A 43 8.23 4.79 15.67
N PRO A 44 8.68 4.40 16.87
CA PRO A 44 7.87 4.43 18.08
C PRO A 44 7.22 5.82 18.30
N PRO A 45 5.93 5.88 18.66
CA PRO A 45 5.10 4.79 19.16
C PRO A 45 4.37 3.96 18.09
N PHE A 46 4.74 4.04 16.81
CA PHE A 46 4.12 3.32 15.69
C PHE A 46 2.62 3.63 15.55
N ALA A 47 2.26 4.91 15.57
CA ALA A 47 0.86 5.33 15.46
C ALA A 47 0.22 4.78 14.18
N THR A 48 -1.00 4.23 14.28
CA THR A 48 -1.74 3.73 13.12
C THR A 48 -2.44 4.88 12.41
N HIS A 49 -2.28 4.94 11.08
CA HIS A 49 -2.94 5.93 10.22
C HIS A 49 -4.14 5.37 9.47
N GLY A 50 -4.46 4.08 9.70
CA GLY A 50 -5.53 3.37 9.02
C GLY A 50 -5.02 2.53 7.84
N ALA A 51 -5.97 1.90 7.15
CA ALA A 51 -5.68 1.02 6.03
C ALA A 51 -6.47 1.44 4.79
N PHE A 52 -5.88 1.22 3.62
CA PHE A 52 -6.52 1.47 2.33
C PHE A 52 -6.57 0.19 1.48
N ARG A 53 -7.33 0.22 0.39
CA ARG A 53 -7.37 -0.84 -0.62
C ARG A 53 -7.07 -0.24 -1.99
N VAL A 54 -6.43 -1.02 -2.85
CA VAL A 54 -6.21 -0.65 -4.26
C VAL A 54 -7.40 -1.13 -5.07
N GLY A 55 -8.27 -0.19 -5.45
CA GLY A 55 -9.49 -0.47 -6.20
C GLY A 55 -9.34 -0.39 -7.71
N LEU A 56 -10.42 -0.74 -8.42
CA LEU A 56 -10.55 -0.64 -9.88
C LEU A 56 -10.38 0.81 -10.36
N ASN A 57 -9.50 1.01 -11.35
CA ASN A 57 -9.46 2.19 -12.19
C ASN A 57 -10.09 1.87 -13.56
N ALA A 58 -11.41 2.08 -13.66
CA ALA A 58 -12.18 1.78 -14.86
C ALA A 58 -11.76 2.64 -16.07
N ALA A 59 -11.35 3.89 -15.84
CA ALA A 59 -10.92 4.79 -16.91
C ALA A 59 -9.64 4.30 -17.62
N ALA A 60 -8.75 3.64 -16.87
CA ALA A 60 -7.53 3.06 -17.40
C ALA A 60 -7.66 1.56 -17.73
N GLY A 61 -8.80 0.92 -17.42
CA GLY A 61 -8.99 -0.52 -17.57
C GLY A 61 -8.07 -1.35 -16.65
N ILE A 62 -7.72 -0.83 -15.48
CA ILE A 62 -6.83 -1.47 -14.50
C ILE A 62 -7.65 -1.92 -13.29
N ASP A 63 -7.64 -3.20 -13.00
CA ASP A 63 -8.25 -3.78 -11.79
C ASP A 63 -7.55 -3.36 -10.49
N GLY A 64 -8.19 -3.68 -9.37
CA GLY A 64 -7.59 -3.55 -8.06
C GLY A 64 -6.48 -4.58 -7.80
N ALA A 65 -6.02 -4.64 -6.56
CA ALA A 65 -5.09 -5.66 -6.10
C ALA A 65 -5.73 -6.48 -4.97
N SER A 66 -5.46 -7.79 -4.97
CA SER A 66 -5.88 -8.72 -3.92
C SER A 66 -4.84 -9.83 -3.74
N GLU A 67 -4.86 -10.51 -2.60
CA GLU A 67 -3.88 -11.52 -2.20
C GLU A 67 -2.43 -11.02 -2.33
N THR A 68 -2.18 -9.76 -1.95
CA THR A 68 -0.83 -9.19 -2.06
C THR A 68 0.13 -9.90 -1.12
N ASP A 69 1.12 -10.58 -1.69
CA ASP A 69 2.29 -11.05 -0.96
C ASP A 69 3.26 -9.87 -0.76
N GLY A 70 3.99 -9.48 -1.80
CA GLY A 70 5.03 -8.44 -1.74
C GLY A 70 4.54 -7.04 -2.09
N LEU A 71 5.11 -6.03 -1.41
CA LEU A 71 5.01 -4.62 -1.76
C LEU A 71 6.35 -3.91 -1.54
N GLU A 72 6.54 -2.78 -2.23
CA GLU A 72 7.68 -1.89 -2.03
C GLU A 72 7.22 -0.44 -2.21
N VAL A 73 7.86 0.49 -1.50
CA VAL A 73 7.51 1.91 -1.57
C VAL A 73 8.74 2.81 -1.57
N THR A 74 8.70 3.89 -2.34
CA THR A 74 9.74 4.92 -2.33
C THR A 74 9.13 6.31 -2.21
N ALA A 75 9.83 7.20 -1.49
CA ALA A 75 9.52 8.63 -1.42
C ALA A 75 10.23 9.47 -2.50
N ILE A 76 11.05 8.83 -3.35
CA ILE A 76 11.78 9.54 -4.39
C ILE A 76 10.79 10.17 -5.37
N ASN A 77 11.01 11.43 -5.71
CA ASN A 77 10.25 12.11 -6.76
C ASN A 77 10.61 11.51 -8.12
N LEU A 78 9.68 10.73 -8.69
CA LEU A 78 9.80 10.13 -10.02
C LEU A 78 9.05 10.93 -11.10
N GLY A 79 8.61 12.14 -10.79
CA GLY A 79 7.91 13.04 -11.70
C GLY A 79 6.41 12.73 -11.87
N GLY A 80 5.67 13.71 -12.39
CA GLY A 80 4.24 13.60 -12.67
C GLY A 80 3.42 13.12 -11.45
N PRO A 81 2.56 12.08 -11.60
CA PRO A 81 1.77 11.56 -10.48
C PRO A 81 2.65 10.96 -9.37
N TRP A 82 3.86 10.52 -9.69
CA TRP A 82 4.83 9.90 -8.78
C TRP A 82 5.75 10.93 -8.11
N SER A 83 5.42 12.21 -8.18
CA SER A 83 6.25 13.29 -7.63
C SER A 83 6.40 13.23 -6.10
N LYS A 84 5.47 12.53 -5.43
CA LYS A 84 5.51 12.22 -4.00
C LYS A 84 5.93 10.79 -3.71
N GLY A 85 6.43 10.05 -4.71
CA GLY A 85 6.79 8.65 -4.57
C GLY A 85 5.81 7.68 -5.21
N LEU A 86 6.17 6.40 -5.13
CA LEU A 86 5.49 5.27 -5.76
C LEU A 86 5.38 4.14 -4.76
N LEU A 87 4.17 3.62 -4.59
CA LEU A 87 3.91 2.32 -3.98
C LEU A 87 3.68 1.29 -5.09
N VAL A 88 4.38 0.16 -5.01
CA VAL A 88 4.16 -1.01 -5.85
C VAL A 88 3.60 -2.12 -5.00
N VAL A 89 2.48 -2.71 -5.42
CA VAL A 89 1.87 -3.87 -4.75
C VAL A 89 1.70 -5.00 -5.75
N GLN A 90 2.01 -6.22 -5.35
CA GLN A 90 1.67 -7.40 -6.14
C GLN A 90 0.15 -7.65 -6.12
N ASP A 91 -0.39 -8.15 -7.22
CA ASP A 91 -1.78 -8.57 -7.35
C ASP A 91 -1.82 -10.06 -7.70
N GLY A 92 -2.22 -10.88 -6.73
CA GLY A 92 -2.33 -12.33 -6.88
C GLY A 92 -3.51 -12.75 -7.74
N ARG A 93 -4.55 -11.90 -7.88
CA ARG A 93 -5.75 -12.18 -8.68
C ARG A 93 -6.03 -11.09 -9.70
N LYS A 94 -5.25 -11.08 -10.77
CA LYS A 94 -5.46 -10.24 -11.96
C LYS A 94 -6.72 -10.66 -12.73
N ARG A 95 -7.74 -9.79 -12.78
CA ARG A 95 -9.09 -10.05 -13.35
C ARG A 95 -9.47 -9.18 -14.55
N MET A 96 -8.75 -8.09 -14.86
CA MET A 96 -9.12 -7.19 -15.97
C MET A 96 -7.97 -6.90 -16.95
N PRO A 97 -7.88 -7.63 -18.08
CA PRO A 97 -8.49 -8.96 -18.30
C PRO A 97 -7.88 -10.01 -17.36
N GLU A 98 -8.51 -11.19 -17.28
CA GLU A 98 -7.95 -12.30 -16.50
C GLU A 98 -6.61 -12.74 -17.10
N GLN A 99 -5.55 -12.67 -16.30
CA GLN A 99 -4.18 -12.96 -16.69
C GLN A 99 -3.40 -13.50 -15.48
N THR A 100 -2.12 -13.83 -15.67
CA THR A 100 -1.22 -14.14 -14.57
C THR A 100 -1.04 -12.93 -13.64
N GLN A 101 -0.63 -13.20 -12.40
CA GLN A 101 -0.28 -12.18 -11.41
C GLN A 101 0.62 -11.07 -11.98
N ASN A 102 0.45 -9.86 -11.47
CA ASN A 102 1.27 -8.71 -11.86
C ASN A 102 1.45 -7.75 -10.68
N PHE A 103 1.84 -6.50 -10.97
CA PHE A 103 1.99 -5.45 -9.98
C PHE A 103 1.13 -4.23 -10.35
N LYS A 104 0.63 -3.53 -9.34
CA LYS A 104 -0.02 -2.22 -9.49
C LYS A 104 0.88 -1.13 -8.98
N PHE A 105 0.89 -0.02 -9.70
CA PHE A 105 1.63 1.19 -9.32
C PHE A 105 0.62 2.19 -8.78
N VAL A 106 0.82 2.65 -7.55
CA VAL A 106 -0.11 3.51 -6.80
C VAL A 106 0.61 4.78 -6.38
N PRO A 107 0.19 5.97 -6.86
CA PRO A 107 0.89 7.19 -6.52
C PRO A 107 0.80 7.42 -5.02
N TRP A 108 1.92 7.73 -4.36
CA TRP A 108 1.89 7.90 -2.91
C TRP A 108 0.95 9.04 -2.48
N ALA A 109 0.78 10.06 -3.33
CA ALA A 109 -0.18 11.14 -3.13
C ALA A 109 -1.65 10.67 -3.04
N GLU A 110 -1.99 9.51 -3.63
CA GLU A 110 -3.32 8.91 -3.51
C GLU A 110 -3.49 8.25 -2.13
N VAL A 111 -2.43 7.62 -1.61
CA VAL A 111 -2.39 7.02 -0.27
C VAL A 111 -2.52 8.10 0.79
N THR A 112 -1.72 9.16 0.70
CA THR A 112 -1.78 10.29 1.64
C THR A 112 -3.16 10.91 1.65
N ARG A 113 -3.79 11.09 0.48
CA ARG A 113 -5.16 11.62 0.39
C ARG A 113 -6.20 10.68 0.99
N ALA A 114 -6.10 9.37 0.72
CA ALA A 114 -7.07 8.38 1.20
C ALA A 114 -7.07 8.28 2.73
N LEU A 115 -5.90 8.32 3.36
CA LEU A 115 -5.73 8.22 4.80
C LEU A 115 -5.68 9.58 5.52
N LYS A 116 -5.68 10.69 4.76
CA LYS A 116 -5.48 12.05 5.28
C LYS A 116 -4.18 12.15 6.10
N LEU A 117 -3.11 11.57 5.55
CA LEU A 117 -1.78 11.67 6.16
C LEU A 117 -1.35 13.14 6.24
N PRO A 118 -0.64 13.53 7.31
CA PRO A 118 -0.17 14.89 7.52
C PRO A 118 0.80 15.37 6.43
#